data_AF-A0A143BJR3-F1
#
_entry.id   AF-A0A143BJR3-F1
#
_cell.length_a   1.000
_cell.length_b   1.000
_cell.length_c   1.000
_cell.angle_alpha   90.00
_cell.angle_beta   90.00
_cell.angle_gamma   90.00
#
_symmetry.space_group_name_H-M   'P 1'
#
loop_
_entity.id
_entity.type
_entity.pdbx_description
1 polymer ?
#
loop_
_entity_poly.entity_id
_entity_poly.type
_entity_poly.pdbx_seq_one_letter_code
_entity_poly.pdbx_strand_id
1 'polypeptide(L)'
;MPNFGSARDVECCREERMNPLAPLTIPLGENLPPLVFDAPLFLIAAIALPLLVWWLRQQRARQRETRLSRYADAAALARLVTGRDAGEGRRTLRLVSVALLIGLALSGPRWGLARGPMSSRGIDMAIAIDASLSMMAPDDKPNRLERVKQEVRRLRAMSQADRVALIAFAGRSYILSPLTADDGALELFLENLDPSVVGQAGSSIAKAVRQGTELLLSSDGSADRALVIMTDGESFDAVEDVEVAAREAGAKGINLVTVGFGTINGSTIPIRDGSSVKAKTDDDGNVVVTRYSPELLERAATAAGGTFIAADASDKASRIRGALRSLRTARRQVDTREDHVPRFLWLLVPALLLLAYDTWRLVRRTRADLKDRGTVKGSSTSPASATAMTALLLAIIPSTFVACNSEPDPAALFTEGRVAEAIAAYRMMVAKGDTSARTVYNLGTAILGADSLKEAAGLLEAVRKNSDGEVRARARFNAGLAALKMGRQPNNPEGEQELAAARAAYRAFLMERPGHADAKWNYELALRKQPPQSGGGGGGGGGGNDQNNDQKDKPQSEGGLDQRQADALLNSAAREEKDVQGRKQRQGRVPPGGKDW
;
A
#
# COMPACT_ATOMS: atom_id res chain seq x y z
N MET A 1 52.18 7.40 -14.46
CA MET A 1 51.45 8.50 -15.13
C MET A 1 51.56 8.32 -16.63
N PRO A 2 50.53 8.61 -17.44
CA PRO A 2 49.13 9.00 -17.15
C PRO A 2 48.15 7.83 -17.50
N ASN A 3 46.96 7.61 -16.94
CA ASN A 3 45.77 8.39 -16.57
C ASN A 3 44.90 8.87 -17.75
N PHE A 4 43.80 8.14 -17.99
CA PHE A 4 42.47 8.51 -18.53
C PHE A 4 41.64 7.21 -18.41
N GLY A 5 40.43 7.11 -17.87
CA GLY A 5 39.34 8.06 -17.72
C GLY A 5 38.06 7.32 -18.15
N SER A 6 37.09 7.26 -17.24
CA SER A 6 35.75 6.63 -17.33
C SER A 6 34.98 6.84 -18.65
N ALA A 7 34.14 5.87 -19.02
CA ALA A 7 32.76 6.10 -19.50
C ALA A 7 32.10 4.78 -19.92
N ARG A 8 30.99 4.42 -19.26
CA ARG A 8 29.73 3.92 -19.85
C ARG A 8 28.71 3.61 -18.75
N ASP A 9 28.37 4.66 -18.00
CA ASP A 9 27.00 4.81 -17.53
C ASP A 9 26.18 5.18 -18.76
N VAL A 10 25.32 4.26 -19.19
CA VAL A 10 24.31 4.57 -20.22
C VAL A 10 23.20 5.31 -19.50
N GLU A 11 23.42 6.61 -19.30
CA GLU A 11 22.37 7.57 -19.02
C GLU A 11 21.36 7.48 -20.17
N CYS A 12 20.19 6.95 -19.82
CA CYS A 12 18.99 7.05 -20.63
C CYS A 12 18.56 8.52 -20.60
N CYS A 13 19.25 9.36 -21.37
CA CYS A 13 18.77 10.68 -21.78
C CYS A 13 17.57 10.45 -22.70
N ARG A 14 16.42 10.17 -22.10
CA ARG A 14 15.13 10.46 -22.70
C ARG A 14 15.09 11.97 -22.82
N GLU A 15 15.18 12.43 -24.06
CA GLU A 15 14.99 13.81 -24.48
C GLU A 15 13.65 14.32 -23.94
N GLU A 16 13.65 14.86 -22.72
CA GLU A 16 12.58 15.68 -22.20
C GLU A 16 12.56 16.93 -23.07
N ARG A 17 11.72 16.90 -24.12
CA ARG A 17 11.16 18.14 -24.62
C ARG A 17 10.58 18.83 -23.40
N MET A 18 11.21 19.93 -22.95
CA MET A 18 10.69 20.76 -21.87
C MET A 18 9.27 21.13 -22.23
N ASN A 19 8.32 20.37 -21.70
CA ASN A 19 6.92 20.65 -21.89
C ASN A 19 6.65 21.83 -20.96
N PRO A 20 6.37 23.05 -21.46
CA PRO A 20 6.18 24.23 -20.61
C PRO A 20 4.95 24.12 -19.69
N LEU A 21 4.22 23.00 -19.79
CA LEU A 21 3.07 22.61 -19.00
C LEU A 21 3.40 21.61 -17.88
N ALA A 22 4.67 21.20 -17.72
CA ALA A 22 5.08 20.34 -16.61
C ALA A 22 4.95 21.10 -15.28
N PRO A 23 4.47 20.43 -14.20
CA PRO A 23 4.35 21.06 -12.90
C PRO A 23 5.73 21.45 -12.35
N LEU A 24 5.85 22.66 -11.79
CA LEU A 24 7.08 23.15 -11.19
C LEU A 24 7.14 22.75 -9.72
N THR A 25 8.18 22.03 -9.33
CA THR A 25 8.39 21.54 -7.96
C THR A 25 9.53 22.29 -7.30
N ILE A 26 9.27 22.97 -6.18
CA ILE A 26 10.27 23.69 -5.39
C ILE A 26 10.50 22.95 -4.07
N PRO A 27 11.70 22.41 -3.80
CA PRO A 27 12.02 21.78 -2.52
C PRO A 27 12.10 22.83 -1.40
N LEU A 28 11.42 22.59 -0.28
CA LEU A 28 11.38 23.50 0.88
C LEU A 28 12.37 23.11 2.00
N GLY A 29 13.17 22.06 1.81
CA GLY A 29 14.14 21.50 2.77
C GLY A 29 13.94 19.99 2.97
N GLU A 30 14.87 19.31 3.64
CA GLU A 30 14.87 17.83 3.80
C GLU A 30 13.64 17.28 4.55
N ASN A 31 12.95 18.10 5.36
CA ASN A 31 11.85 17.67 6.23
C ASN A 31 10.48 18.29 5.88
N LEU A 32 10.35 18.99 4.75
CA LEU A 32 9.11 19.68 4.37
C LEU A 32 8.62 19.19 3.01
N PRO A 33 7.30 18.92 2.85
CA PRO A 33 6.76 18.52 1.56
C PRO A 33 7.03 19.62 0.52
N PRO A 34 7.41 19.25 -0.71
CA PRO A 34 7.75 20.23 -1.75
C PRO A 34 6.53 21.07 -2.13
N LEU A 35 6.79 22.30 -2.57
CA LEU A 35 5.77 23.19 -3.13
C LEU A 35 5.63 22.89 -4.62
N VAL A 36 4.44 22.48 -5.05
CA VAL A 36 4.15 22.15 -6.45
C VAL A 36 3.24 23.21 -7.06
N PHE A 37 3.53 23.63 -8.29
CA PHE A 37 2.68 24.50 -9.10
C PHE A 37 2.22 23.76 -10.36
N ASP A 38 0.91 23.59 -10.53
CA ASP A 38 0.32 22.86 -11.67
C ASP A 38 0.53 23.60 -13.00
N ALA A 39 0.63 24.93 -12.97
CA ALA A 39 0.74 25.76 -14.18
C ALA A 39 1.75 26.91 -14.00
N PRO A 40 3.06 26.64 -14.22
CA PRO A 40 4.12 27.62 -13.96
C PRO A 40 4.06 28.86 -14.86
N LEU A 41 3.44 28.77 -16.04
CA LEU A 41 3.25 29.92 -16.94
C LEU A 41 2.50 31.09 -16.28
N PHE A 42 1.59 30.82 -15.35
CA PHE A 42 0.87 31.87 -14.63
C PHE A 42 1.75 32.62 -13.64
N LEU A 43 2.89 32.07 -13.22
CA LEU A 43 3.88 32.80 -12.41
C LEU A 43 4.52 33.94 -13.21
N ILE A 44 4.83 33.69 -14.49
CA ILE A 44 5.36 34.71 -15.40
C ILE A 44 4.31 35.81 -15.60
N ALA A 45 3.05 35.43 -15.82
CA ALA A 45 1.95 36.37 -15.93
C ALA A 45 1.73 37.19 -14.64
N ALA A 46 1.90 36.56 -13.47
CA ALA A 46 1.77 37.21 -12.16
C ALA A 46 2.81 38.32 -11.95
N ILE A 47 3.99 38.21 -12.58
CA ILE A 47 5.06 39.22 -12.50
C ILE A 47 4.95 40.24 -13.64
N ALA A 48 4.66 39.77 -14.86
CA ALA A 48 4.60 40.62 -16.06
C ALA A 48 3.47 41.67 -16.00
N LEU A 49 2.31 41.31 -15.45
CA LEU A 49 1.14 42.19 -15.41
C LEU A 49 1.34 43.40 -14.46
N PRO A 50 1.86 43.24 -13.22
CA PRO A 50 2.33 44.34 -12.39
C PRO A 50 3.34 45.28 -13.06
N LEU A 51 4.36 44.71 -13.73
CA LEU A 51 5.41 45.48 -14.39
C LEU A 51 4.85 46.29 -15.57
N LEU A 52 3.95 45.71 -16.35
CA LEU A 52 3.26 46.39 -17.44
C LEU A 52 2.42 47.57 -16.92
N VAL A 53 1.64 47.37 -15.85
CA VAL A 53 0.85 48.44 -15.23
C VAL A 53 1.75 49.57 -14.69
N TRP A 54 2.87 49.23 -14.07
CA TRP A 54 3.86 50.20 -13.60
C TRP A 54 4.50 50.98 -14.76
N TRP A 55 4.91 50.29 -15.83
CA TRP A 55 5.51 50.90 -17.01
C TRP A 55 4.53 51.85 -17.73
N LEU A 56 3.28 51.44 -17.93
CA LEU A 56 2.23 52.28 -18.52
C LEU A 56 1.97 53.54 -17.67
N ARG A 57 2.07 53.46 -16.34
CA ARG A 57 1.97 54.65 -15.48
C ARG A 57 3.14 55.59 -15.66
N GLN A 58 4.38 55.08 -15.68
CA GLN A 58 5.56 55.92 -15.91
C GLN A 58 5.49 56.60 -17.27
N GLN A 59 5.03 55.90 -18.30
CA GLN A 59 4.84 56.47 -19.63
C GLN A 59 3.77 57.57 -19.63
N ARG A 60 2.62 57.34 -18.96
CA ARG A 60 1.57 58.36 -18.81
C ARG A 60 2.04 59.57 -17.99
N ALA A 61 2.83 59.37 -16.94
CA ALA A 61 3.40 60.44 -16.14
C ALA A 61 4.35 61.32 -16.99
N ARG A 62 5.28 60.69 -17.72
CA ARG A 62 6.19 61.39 -18.64
C ARG A 62 5.45 62.10 -19.78
N GLN A 63 4.43 61.47 -20.37
CA GLN A 63 3.59 62.09 -21.39
C GLN A 63 2.77 63.26 -20.85
N ARG A 64 2.31 63.17 -19.59
CA ARG A 64 1.60 64.25 -18.91
C ARG A 64 2.54 65.43 -18.66
N GLU A 65 3.75 65.18 -18.16
CA GLU A 65 4.76 66.23 -17.96
C GLU A 65 5.11 66.94 -19.27
N THR A 66 5.37 66.19 -20.34
CA THR A 66 5.69 66.74 -21.67
C THR A 66 4.52 67.45 -22.35
N ARG A 67 3.27 67.09 -22.05
CA ARG A 67 2.09 67.83 -22.52
C ARG A 67 1.87 69.09 -21.70
N LEU A 68 2.00 69.02 -20.38
CA LEU A 68 1.78 70.15 -19.48
C LEU A 68 2.84 71.24 -19.67
N SER A 69 4.10 70.87 -19.94
CA SER A 69 5.19 71.82 -20.22
C SER A 69 5.00 72.62 -21.51
N ARG A 70 4.06 72.22 -22.40
CA ARG A 70 3.71 72.98 -23.61
C ARG A 70 2.68 74.08 -23.36
N TYR A 71 1.97 74.06 -22.23
CA TYR A 71 0.85 74.96 -21.96
C TYR A 71 1.07 75.90 -20.77
N ALA A 72 1.97 75.59 -19.82
CA ALA A 72 2.28 76.49 -18.70
C ALA A 72 3.64 76.17 -18.05
N ASP A 73 4.17 77.17 -17.33
CA ASP A 73 5.43 77.09 -16.60
C ASP A 73 5.30 76.19 -15.34
N ALA A 74 6.35 75.44 -15.01
CA ALA A 74 6.30 74.33 -14.04
C ALA A 74 5.85 74.77 -12.63
N ALA A 75 6.20 76.00 -12.23
CA ALA A 75 5.84 76.57 -10.94
C ALA A 75 4.36 76.97 -10.82
N ALA A 76 3.73 77.37 -11.94
CA ALA A 76 2.31 77.73 -11.97
C ALA A 76 1.40 76.49 -11.95
N LEU A 77 1.82 75.43 -12.66
CA LEU A 77 1.13 74.14 -12.70
C LEU A 77 1.14 73.41 -11.35
N ALA A 78 2.26 73.45 -10.63
CA ALA A 78 2.38 72.82 -9.31
C ALA A 78 1.42 73.44 -8.26
N ARG A 79 1.04 74.71 -8.43
CA ARG A 79 0.07 75.40 -7.54
C ARG A 79 -1.39 75.14 -7.91
N LEU A 80 -1.69 74.88 -9.19
CA LEU A 80 -3.05 74.61 -9.68
C LEU A 80 -3.44 73.12 -9.61
N VAL A 81 -2.46 72.22 -9.67
CA VAL A 81 -2.66 70.76 -9.58
C VAL A 81 -2.37 70.30 -8.16
N THR A 82 -3.22 70.68 -7.20
CA THR A 82 -3.12 70.17 -5.83
C THR A 82 -3.95 68.89 -5.67
N GLY A 83 -3.31 67.80 -5.25
CA GLY A 83 -3.99 66.73 -4.50
C GLY A 83 -4.51 65.50 -5.23
N ARG A 84 -4.25 65.27 -6.53
CA ARG A 84 -4.75 64.04 -7.22
C ARG A 84 -3.83 62.82 -7.18
N ASP A 85 -2.51 62.98 -7.05
CA ASP A 85 -1.57 61.88 -7.34
C ASP A 85 -1.48 60.80 -6.23
N ALA A 86 -1.60 61.19 -4.95
CA ALA A 86 -1.48 60.24 -3.82
C ALA A 86 -2.63 59.20 -3.79
N GLY A 87 -3.82 59.59 -4.27
CA GLY A 87 -4.99 58.72 -4.33
C GLY A 87 -4.92 57.68 -5.46
N GLU A 88 -4.22 57.98 -6.54
CA GLU A 88 -4.02 57.11 -7.69
C GLU A 88 -2.88 56.11 -7.49
N GLY A 89 -1.80 56.53 -6.83
CA GLY A 89 -0.70 55.63 -6.45
C GLY A 89 -1.18 54.49 -5.55
N ARG A 90 -1.96 54.80 -4.50
CA ARG A 90 -2.55 53.81 -3.58
C ARG A 90 -3.53 52.84 -4.27
N ARG A 91 -4.27 53.31 -5.29
CA ARG A 91 -5.17 52.44 -6.08
C ARG A 91 -4.39 51.49 -6.98
N THR A 92 -3.36 52.01 -7.64
CA THR A 92 -2.48 51.20 -8.49
C THR A 92 -1.81 50.10 -7.69
N LEU A 93 -1.27 50.44 -6.52
CA LEU A 93 -0.65 49.46 -5.62
C LEU A 93 -1.64 48.34 -5.26
N ARG A 94 -2.90 48.67 -4.93
CA ARG A 94 -3.93 47.66 -4.66
C ARG A 94 -4.22 46.77 -5.87
N LEU A 95 -4.40 47.35 -7.06
CA LEU A 95 -4.68 46.57 -8.28
C LEU A 95 -3.51 45.66 -8.68
N VAL A 96 -2.27 46.14 -8.48
CA VAL A 96 -1.05 45.34 -8.68
C VAL A 96 -1.00 44.18 -7.68
N SER A 97 -1.28 44.42 -6.39
CA SER A 97 -1.34 43.36 -5.39
C SER A 97 -2.45 42.33 -5.69
N VAL A 98 -3.61 42.77 -6.19
CA VAL A 98 -4.68 41.87 -6.64
C VAL A 98 -4.21 41.01 -7.81
N ALA A 99 -3.61 41.61 -8.85
CA ALA A 99 -3.12 40.89 -10.01
C ALA A 99 -2.06 39.83 -9.63
N LEU A 100 -1.15 40.17 -8.71
CA LEU A 100 -0.14 39.25 -8.20
C LEU A 100 -0.78 38.07 -7.46
N LEU A 101 -1.71 38.33 -6.54
CA LEU A 101 -2.38 37.28 -5.75
C LEU A 101 -3.23 36.37 -6.64
N ILE A 102 -3.93 36.91 -7.64
CA ILE A 102 -4.69 36.11 -8.60
C ILE A 102 -3.76 35.26 -9.47
N GLY A 103 -2.65 35.83 -9.97
CA GLY A 103 -1.67 35.08 -10.75
C GLY A 103 -1.05 33.92 -9.96
N LEU A 104 -0.73 34.15 -8.68
CA LEU A 104 -0.24 33.10 -7.78
C LEU A 104 -1.33 32.08 -7.40
N ALA A 105 -2.61 32.45 -7.39
CA ALA A 105 -3.70 31.50 -7.17
C ALA A 105 -3.91 30.61 -8.42
N LEU A 106 -3.82 31.21 -9.62
CA LEU A 106 -3.98 30.51 -10.90
C LEU A 106 -2.82 29.57 -11.24
N SER A 107 -1.62 29.79 -10.70
CA SER A 107 -0.52 28.84 -10.82
C SER A 107 -0.76 27.53 -10.06
N GLY A 108 -1.82 27.46 -9.25
CA GLY A 108 -2.25 26.26 -8.55
C GLY A 108 -1.25 25.79 -7.49
N PRO A 109 -0.94 26.58 -6.45
CA PRO A 109 0.00 26.17 -5.43
C PRO A 109 -0.59 25.02 -4.61
N ARG A 110 0.18 23.94 -4.50
CA ARG A 110 -0.18 22.76 -3.71
C ARG A 110 0.90 22.49 -2.68
N TRP A 111 0.48 22.33 -1.43
CA TRP A 111 1.40 21.96 -0.35
C TRP A 111 0.67 21.23 0.78
N GLY A 112 1.42 20.40 1.49
CA GLY A 112 0.89 19.42 2.44
C GLY A 112 0.36 18.18 1.74
N LEU A 113 0.24 17.10 2.51
CA LEU A 113 -0.12 15.76 2.03
C LEU A 113 -1.57 15.48 2.43
N ALA A 114 -2.44 15.16 1.47
CA ALA A 114 -3.72 14.53 1.75
C ALA A 114 -3.64 13.05 1.39
N ARG A 115 -3.98 12.22 2.36
CA ARG A 115 -4.19 10.78 2.17
C ARG A 115 -5.67 10.58 1.85
N GLY A 116 -5.99 10.45 0.57
CA GLY A 116 -7.35 10.16 0.12
C GLY A 116 -7.50 8.67 -0.23
N PRO A 117 -8.62 8.01 0.11
CA PRO A 117 -8.86 6.63 -0.29
C PRO A 117 -9.12 6.58 -1.79
N MET A 118 -8.13 6.11 -2.57
CA MET A 118 -8.33 5.83 -3.98
C MET A 118 -8.89 4.41 -4.10
N SER A 119 -10.17 4.30 -4.43
CA SER A 119 -10.84 3.02 -4.65
C SER A 119 -10.37 2.43 -5.99
N SER A 120 -9.41 1.50 -5.97
CA SER A 120 -9.06 0.69 -7.13
C SER A 120 -9.90 -0.58 -7.18
N ARG A 121 -10.18 -1.05 -8.39
CA ARG A 121 -10.89 -2.32 -8.62
C ARG A 121 -9.88 -3.28 -9.24
N GLY A 122 -9.56 -4.35 -8.54
CA GLY A 122 -8.59 -5.34 -8.98
C GLY A 122 -9.00 -6.77 -8.61
N ILE A 123 -8.31 -7.73 -9.21
CA ILE A 123 -8.40 -9.16 -8.91
C ILE A 123 -7.27 -9.61 -7.97
N ASP A 124 -7.41 -10.81 -7.41
CA ASP A 124 -6.33 -11.48 -6.69
C ASP A 124 -5.70 -12.51 -7.61
N MET A 125 -4.41 -12.36 -7.88
CA MET A 125 -3.66 -13.20 -8.82
C MET A 125 -2.47 -13.85 -8.12
N ALA A 126 -2.26 -15.14 -8.34
CA ALA A 126 -1.01 -15.81 -7.99
C ALA A 126 -0.25 -16.13 -9.28
N ILE A 127 1.03 -15.78 -9.34
CA ILE A 127 1.90 -16.12 -10.47
C ILE A 127 2.89 -17.18 -9.97
N ALA A 128 2.78 -18.38 -10.50
CA ALA A 128 3.71 -19.49 -10.27
C ALA A 128 4.72 -19.56 -11.41
N ILE A 129 5.99 -19.31 -11.07
CA ILE A 129 7.12 -19.31 -12.00
C ILE A 129 7.93 -20.58 -11.79
N ASP A 130 8.17 -21.31 -12.87
CA ASP A 130 9.13 -22.40 -12.87
C ASP A 130 10.55 -21.83 -12.78
N ALA A 131 11.29 -22.29 -11.77
CA ALA A 131 12.68 -21.95 -11.51
C ALA A 131 13.53 -23.22 -11.41
N SER A 132 13.15 -24.27 -12.15
CA SER A 132 14.01 -25.42 -12.40
C SER A 132 15.19 -25.07 -13.33
N LEU A 133 16.19 -25.96 -13.40
CA LEU A 133 17.39 -25.74 -14.21
C LEU A 133 17.10 -25.67 -15.71
N SER A 134 16.04 -26.32 -16.21
CA SER A 134 15.63 -26.23 -17.62
C SER A 134 15.29 -24.80 -18.06
N MET A 135 14.84 -23.96 -17.12
CA MET A 135 14.51 -22.56 -17.38
C MET A 135 15.75 -21.68 -17.64
N MET A 136 16.97 -22.21 -17.43
CA MET A 136 18.23 -21.54 -17.81
C MET A 136 18.60 -21.74 -19.28
N ALA A 137 17.83 -22.55 -20.03
CA ALA A 137 18.07 -22.76 -21.46
C ALA A 137 17.97 -21.44 -22.27
N PRO A 138 18.89 -21.18 -23.21
CA PRO A 138 18.97 -19.92 -23.96
C PRO A 138 18.15 -19.91 -25.25
N ASP A 139 17.21 -20.85 -25.44
CA ASP A 139 16.34 -20.89 -26.63
C ASP A 139 15.31 -19.76 -26.66
N ASP A 140 14.94 -19.22 -25.50
CA ASP A 140 14.29 -17.92 -25.36
C ASP A 140 15.30 -16.90 -24.81
N LYS A 141 15.75 -15.94 -25.63
CA LYS A 141 16.79 -14.99 -25.19
C LYS A 141 16.29 -14.04 -24.07
N PRO A 142 17.11 -13.79 -23.03
CA PRO A 142 18.46 -14.33 -22.80
C PRO A 142 18.46 -15.78 -22.25
N ASN A 143 17.48 -16.14 -21.43
CA ASN A 143 17.08 -17.52 -21.12
C ASN A 143 15.58 -17.54 -20.80
N ARG A 144 14.97 -18.73 -20.72
CA ARG A 144 13.52 -18.88 -20.45
C ARG A 144 13.10 -18.16 -19.17
N LEU A 145 13.85 -18.28 -18.07
CA LEU A 145 13.53 -17.65 -16.78
C LEU A 145 13.53 -16.11 -16.87
N GLU A 146 14.54 -15.52 -17.49
CA GLU A 146 14.61 -14.07 -17.71
C GLU A 146 13.49 -13.59 -18.63
N ARG A 147 13.11 -14.42 -19.62
CA ARG A 147 11.95 -14.15 -20.47
C ARG A 147 10.65 -14.16 -19.68
N VAL A 148 10.48 -15.10 -18.74
CA VAL A 148 9.35 -15.14 -17.80
C VAL A 148 9.32 -13.87 -16.95
N LYS A 149 10.43 -13.47 -16.32
CA LYS A 149 10.51 -12.24 -15.51
C LYS A 149 10.09 -11.01 -16.30
N GLN A 150 10.53 -10.89 -17.56
CA GLN A 150 10.11 -9.80 -18.45
C GLN A 150 8.60 -9.80 -18.70
N GLU A 151 8.00 -10.96 -18.98
CA GLU A 151 6.55 -11.06 -19.19
C GLU A 151 5.76 -10.76 -17.91
N VAL A 152 6.25 -11.14 -16.73
CA VAL A 152 5.65 -10.76 -15.44
C VAL A 152 5.72 -9.25 -15.22
N ARG A 153 6.87 -8.60 -15.46
CA ARG A 153 7.01 -7.13 -15.40
C ARG A 153 6.03 -6.43 -16.34
N ARG A 154 5.93 -6.93 -17.58
CA ARG A 154 4.98 -6.41 -18.58
C ARG A 154 3.54 -6.60 -18.12
N LEU A 155 3.19 -7.74 -17.53
CA LEU A 155 1.85 -8.00 -16.97
C LEU A 155 1.54 -7.06 -15.80
N ARG A 156 2.49 -6.83 -14.88
CA ARG A 156 2.34 -5.93 -13.73
C ARG A 156 2.18 -4.46 -14.11
N ALA A 157 3.01 -3.95 -15.03
CA ALA A 157 2.87 -2.59 -15.56
C ALA A 157 1.47 -2.31 -16.14
N MET A 158 0.85 -3.38 -16.61
CA MET A 158 -0.46 -3.42 -17.20
C MET A 158 -1.56 -3.53 -16.11
N SER A 159 -1.30 -4.17 -14.96
CA SER A 159 -2.27 -4.58 -13.92
C SER A 159 -1.98 -3.97 -12.53
N GLN A 160 -1.66 -2.68 -12.46
CA GLN A 160 -1.27 -1.97 -11.22
C GLN A 160 -2.32 -2.02 -10.10
N ALA A 161 -3.59 -2.28 -10.42
CA ALA A 161 -4.68 -2.38 -9.47
C ALA A 161 -4.79 -3.76 -8.79
N ASP A 162 -4.19 -4.80 -9.38
CA ASP A 162 -4.35 -6.18 -8.96
C ASP A 162 -3.36 -6.52 -7.84
N ARG A 163 -3.78 -7.33 -6.87
CA ARG A 163 -2.84 -7.91 -5.90
C ARG A 163 -2.23 -9.16 -6.50
N VAL A 164 -0.92 -9.23 -6.52
CA VAL A 164 -0.18 -10.37 -7.04
C VAL A 164 0.59 -11.04 -5.90
N ALA A 165 0.44 -12.36 -5.83
CA ALA A 165 1.34 -13.24 -5.10
C ALA A 165 2.34 -13.85 -6.07
N LEU A 166 3.56 -14.08 -5.60
CA LEU A 166 4.63 -14.70 -6.37
C LEU A 166 4.99 -16.05 -5.76
N ILE A 167 4.95 -17.09 -6.58
CA ILE A 167 5.29 -18.46 -6.23
C ILE A 167 6.43 -18.90 -7.15
N ALA A 168 7.48 -19.48 -6.59
CA ALA A 168 8.50 -20.18 -7.37
C ALA A 168 8.34 -21.68 -7.19
N PHE A 169 8.53 -22.45 -8.25
CA PHE A 169 8.48 -23.90 -8.14
C PHE A 169 9.53 -24.61 -9.00
N ALA A 170 9.90 -25.80 -8.55
CA ALA A 170 10.71 -26.80 -9.22
C ALA A 170 10.21 -28.15 -8.66
N GLY A 171 11.05 -28.99 -8.02
CA GLY A 171 10.58 -30.21 -7.35
C GLY A 171 9.63 -29.95 -6.16
N ARG A 172 9.68 -28.73 -5.60
CA ARG A 172 8.77 -28.17 -4.58
C ARG A 172 8.26 -26.80 -5.03
N SER A 173 7.22 -26.32 -4.35
CA SER A 173 6.66 -24.98 -4.55
C SER A 173 6.88 -24.14 -3.29
N TYR A 174 7.29 -22.88 -3.46
CA TYR A 174 7.53 -21.92 -2.39
C TYR A 174 6.81 -20.61 -2.70
N ILE A 175 6.15 -20.04 -1.70
CA ILE A 175 5.57 -18.70 -1.78
C ILE A 175 6.68 -17.70 -1.51
N LEU A 176 7.09 -16.94 -2.53
CA LEU A 176 8.09 -15.88 -2.40
C LEU A 176 7.47 -14.61 -1.84
N SER A 177 6.28 -14.27 -2.34
CA SER A 177 5.52 -13.11 -1.89
C SER A 177 4.04 -13.50 -1.72
N PRO A 178 3.44 -13.23 -0.56
CA PRO A 178 1.99 -13.24 -0.41
C PRO A 178 1.30 -12.23 -1.34
N LEU A 179 -0.04 -12.23 -1.37
CA LEU A 179 -0.81 -11.28 -2.17
C LEU A 179 -0.53 -9.83 -1.75
N THR A 180 0.12 -9.06 -2.63
CA THR A 180 0.45 -7.65 -2.41
C THR A 180 0.17 -6.80 -3.65
N ALA A 181 -0.12 -5.51 -3.45
CA ALA A 181 -0.19 -4.51 -4.52
C ALA A 181 1.12 -3.73 -4.67
N ASP A 182 2.11 -3.98 -3.81
CA ASP A 182 3.41 -3.32 -3.83
C ASP A 182 4.28 -3.87 -4.98
N ASP A 183 4.38 -3.10 -6.06
CA ASP A 183 5.20 -3.43 -7.21
C ASP A 183 6.70 -3.47 -6.87
N GLY A 184 7.17 -2.65 -5.92
CA GLY A 184 8.56 -2.63 -5.48
C GLY A 184 8.94 -3.92 -4.75
N ALA A 185 8.08 -4.40 -3.85
CA ALA A 185 8.29 -5.69 -3.18
C ALA A 185 8.32 -6.86 -4.18
N LEU A 186 7.41 -6.89 -5.15
CA LEU A 186 7.38 -7.92 -6.19
C LEU A 186 8.64 -7.89 -7.07
N GLU A 187 9.11 -6.69 -7.43
CA GLU A 187 10.33 -6.53 -8.24
C GLU A 187 11.56 -7.09 -7.51
N LEU A 188 11.71 -6.82 -6.21
CA LEU A 188 12.80 -7.37 -5.40
C LEU A 188 12.83 -8.90 -5.42
N PHE A 189 11.68 -9.57 -5.36
CA PHE A 189 11.61 -11.03 -5.43
C PHE A 189 11.87 -11.55 -6.85
N LEU A 190 11.41 -10.86 -7.89
CA LEU A 190 11.65 -11.24 -9.29
C LEU A 190 13.11 -11.10 -9.68
N GLU A 191 13.79 -10.03 -9.26
CA GLU A 191 15.21 -9.81 -9.53
C GLU A 191 16.07 -10.91 -8.92
N ASN A 192 15.78 -11.29 -7.67
CA ASN A 192 16.52 -12.31 -6.93
C ASN A 192 16.07 -13.75 -7.21
N LEU A 193 15.11 -13.97 -8.11
CA LEU A 193 14.66 -15.31 -8.46
C LEU A 193 15.70 -16.02 -9.32
N ASP A 194 16.31 -17.06 -8.75
CA ASP A 194 17.32 -17.92 -9.38
C ASP A 194 17.04 -19.39 -9.04
N PRO A 195 17.37 -20.36 -9.93
CA PRO A 195 17.17 -21.78 -9.64
C PRO A 195 17.82 -22.29 -8.35
N SER A 196 18.91 -21.66 -7.89
CA SER A 196 19.55 -21.99 -6.61
C SER A 196 18.65 -21.75 -5.39
N VAL A 197 17.65 -20.86 -5.50
CA VAL A 197 16.73 -20.52 -4.40
C VAL A 197 15.76 -21.66 -4.08
N VAL A 198 15.40 -22.49 -5.07
CA VAL A 198 14.36 -23.53 -4.92
C VAL A 198 14.92 -24.82 -4.29
N GLY A 199 16.24 -24.99 -4.28
CA GLY A 199 17.00 -25.97 -3.48
C GLY A 199 16.76 -27.46 -3.77
N GLN A 200 15.71 -27.81 -4.51
CA GLN A 200 15.36 -29.17 -4.90
C GLN A 200 15.13 -29.25 -6.41
N ALA A 201 15.92 -30.10 -7.07
CA ALA A 201 15.77 -30.44 -8.48
C ALA A 201 14.41 -31.08 -8.80
N GLY A 202 14.00 -31.01 -10.06
CA GLY A 202 12.68 -31.44 -10.53
C GLY A 202 11.75 -30.30 -10.93
N SER A 203 10.57 -30.63 -11.43
CA SER A 203 9.47 -29.69 -11.69
C SER A 203 8.13 -30.37 -11.40
N SER A 204 7.29 -29.73 -10.57
CA SER A 204 5.98 -30.23 -10.16
C SER A 204 4.91 -29.14 -10.28
N ILE A 205 4.22 -29.16 -11.42
CA ILE A 205 3.10 -28.28 -11.75
C ILE A 205 1.94 -28.53 -10.77
N ALA A 206 1.63 -29.78 -10.44
CA ALA A 206 0.52 -30.13 -9.55
C ALA A 206 0.70 -29.52 -8.15
N LYS A 207 1.94 -29.50 -7.62
CA LYS A 207 2.24 -28.83 -6.34
C LYS A 207 2.07 -27.32 -6.44
N ALA A 208 2.54 -26.71 -7.53
CA ALA A 208 2.37 -25.27 -7.75
C ALA A 208 0.88 -24.89 -7.86
N VAL A 209 0.07 -25.70 -8.53
CA VAL A 209 -1.39 -25.52 -8.63
C VAL A 209 -2.05 -25.56 -7.25
N ARG A 210 -1.73 -26.57 -6.43
CA ARG A 210 -2.27 -26.71 -5.08
C ARG A 210 -1.86 -25.56 -4.17
N GLN A 211 -0.57 -25.21 -4.15
CA GLN A 211 -0.03 -24.10 -3.36
C GLN A 211 -0.67 -22.76 -3.74
N GLY A 212 -0.76 -22.47 -5.05
CA GLY A 212 -1.41 -21.25 -5.55
C GLY A 212 -2.90 -21.20 -5.22
N THR A 213 -3.58 -22.34 -5.31
CA THR A 213 -4.99 -22.48 -4.93
C THR A 213 -5.20 -22.18 -3.46
N GLU A 214 -4.43 -22.80 -2.56
CA GLU A 214 -4.51 -22.56 -1.11
C GLU A 214 -4.22 -21.11 -0.74
N LEU A 215 -3.21 -20.50 -1.35
CA LEU A 215 -2.85 -19.10 -1.11
C LEU A 215 -3.98 -18.16 -1.53
N LEU A 216 -4.57 -18.37 -2.71
CA LEU A 216 -5.67 -17.55 -3.21
C LEU A 216 -6.94 -17.70 -2.36
N LEU A 217 -7.24 -18.91 -1.89
CA LEU A 217 -8.39 -19.18 -1.02
C LEU A 217 -8.25 -18.60 0.38
N SER A 218 -7.01 -18.45 0.86
CA SER A 218 -6.70 -17.85 2.16
C SER A 218 -6.94 -16.34 2.18
N SER A 219 -7.24 -15.72 1.02
CA SER A 219 -7.58 -14.31 0.94
C SER A 219 -9.08 -14.07 1.20
N ASP A 220 -9.39 -13.20 2.16
CA ASP A 220 -10.77 -12.82 2.55
C ASP A 220 -11.48 -11.88 1.54
N GLY A 221 -11.08 -11.94 0.27
CA GLY A 221 -11.56 -11.05 -0.78
C GLY A 221 -12.76 -11.61 -1.55
N SER A 222 -13.73 -10.73 -1.88
CA SER A 222 -14.81 -11.03 -2.82
C SER A 222 -14.42 -10.85 -4.30
N ALA A 223 -13.13 -10.70 -4.61
CA ALA A 223 -12.67 -10.59 -5.99
C ALA A 223 -12.53 -11.98 -6.60
N ASP A 224 -12.71 -12.04 -7.90
CA ASP A 224 -12.37 -13.24 -8.65
C ASP A 224 -10.86 -13.48 -8.57
N ARG A 225 -10.49 -14.76 -8.60
CA ARG A 225 -9.13 -15.24 -8.34
C ARG A 225 -8.54 -15.86 -9.61
N ALA A 226 -7.27 -15.58 -9.86
CA ALA A 226 -6.56 -16.11 -11.01
C ALA A 226 -5.25 -16.77 -10.58
N LEU A 227 -4.94 -17.93 -11.16
CA LEU A 227 -3.63 -18.57 -11.02
C LEU A 227 -2.96 -18.61 -12.39
N VAL A 228 -1.80 -17.99 -12.52
CA VAL A 228 -1.01 -17.97 -13.75
C VAL A 228 0.24 -18.83 -13.54
N ILE A 229 0.42 -19.87 -14.35
CA ILE A 229 1.57 -20.78 -14.30
C ILE A 229 2.45 -20.50 -15.52
N MET A 230 3.75 -20.29 -15.30
CA MET A 230 4.74 -19.98 -16.34
C MET A 230 5.87 -21.01 -16.28
N THR A 231 5.97 -21.87 -17.29
CA THR A 231 6.89 -23.03 -17.31
C THR A 231 7.17 -23.49 -18.75
N ASP A 232 8.19 -24.31 -18.94
CA ASP A 232 8.42 -25.06 -20.18
C ASP A 232 7.60 -26.36 -20.27
N GLY A 233 6.87 -26.71 -19.21
CA GLY A 233 5.95 -27.85 -19.18
C GLY A 233 6.63 -29.20 -19.01
N GLU A 234 7.97 -29.25 -18.89
CA GLU A 234 8.67 -30.46 -18.51
C GLU A 234 8.48 -30.72 -17.01
N SER A 235 7.65 -31.70 -16.67
CA SER A 235 7.34 -32.05 -15.28
C SER A 235 7.40 -33.57 -15.06
N PHE A 236 7.72 -33.95 -13.83
CA PHE A 236 7.70 -35.34 -13.37
C PHE A 236 6.36 -35.79 -12.78
N ASP A 237 5.37 -34.91 -12.77
CA ASP A 237 4.06 -35.25 -12.25
C ASP A 237 3.37 -36.28 -13.16
N ALA A 238 2.58 -37.18 -12.56
CA ALA A 238 1.61 -37.95 -13.33
C ALA A 238 0.58 -37.00 -13.95
N VAL A 239 0.18 -37.28 -15.19
CA VAL A 239 -0.79 -36.44 -15.93
C VAL A 239 -2.08 -36.28 -15.11
N GLU A 240 -2.52 -37.36 -14.48
CA GLU A 240 -3.70 -37.41 -13.64
C GLU A 240 -3.61 -36.47 -12.43
N ASP A 241 -2.44 -36.36 -11.80
CA ASP A 241 -2.24 -35.50 -10.62
C ASP A 241 -2.36 -34.02 -10.98
N VAL A 242 -1.86 -33.64 -12.16
CA VAL A 242 -1.98 -32.27 -12.69
C VAL A 242 -3.43 -31.95 -13.03
N GLU A 243 -4.13 -32.86 -13.72
CA GLU A 243 -5.53 -32.70 -14.08
C GLU A 243 -6.44 -32.61 -12.85
N VAL A 244 -6.20 -33.42 -11.81
CA VAL A 244 -6.94 -33.37 -10.55
C VAL A 244 -6.72 -32.03 -9.84
N ALA A 245 -5.47 -31.60 -9.68
CA ALA A 245 -5.16 -30.33 -9.05
C ALA A 245 -5.78 -29.14 -9.80
N ALA A 246 -5.71 -29.14 -11.14
CA ALA A 246 -6.28 -28.10 -11.97
C ALA A 246 -7.82 -28.07 -11.91
N ARG A 247 -8.47 -29.24 -11.94
CA ARG A 247 -9.93 -29.36 -11.81
C ARG A 247 -10.42 -28.85 -10.45
N GLU A 248 -9.70 -29.17 -9.38
CA GLU A 248 -10.00 -28.64 -8.05
C GLU A 248 -9.87 -27.12 -7.98
N ALA A 249 -8.84 -26.54 -8.61
CA ALA A 249 -8.68 -25.09 -8.69
C ALA A 249 -9.87 -24.43 -9.42
N GLY A 250 -10.24 -24.96 -10.58
CA GLY A 250 -11.40 -24.49 -11.36
C GLY A 250 -12.72 -24.62 -10.59
N ALA A 251 -12.95 -25.74 -9.92
CA ALA A 251 -14.15 -25.98 -9.10
C ALA A 251 -14.28 -24.98 -7.92
N LYS A 252 -13.16 -24.45 -7.43
CA LYS A 252 -13.11 -23.43 -6.38
C LYS A 252 -13.18 -21.99 -6.93
N GLY A 253 -13.48 -21.82 -8.22
CA GLY A 253 -13.65 -20.51 -8.86
C GLY A 253 -12.34 -19.80 -9.19
N ILE A 254 -11.23 -20.53 -9.29
CA ILE A 254 -9.94 -19.96 -9.70
C ILE A 254 -9.78 -20.13 -11.21
N ASN A 255 -9.57 -19.02 -11.92
CA ASN A 255 -9.26 -19.06 -13.35
C ASN A 255 -7.78 -19.42 -13.56
N LEU A 256 -7.51 -20.61 -14.07
CA LEU A 256 -6.15 -21.10 -14.33
C LEU A 256 -5.67 -20.67 -15.72
N VAL A 257 -4.53 -19.99 -15.79
CA VAL A 257 -3.86 -19.62 -17.04
C VAL A 257 -2.50 -20.28 -17.07
N THR A 258 -2.24 -21.14 -18.05
CA THR A 258 -0.93 -21.79 -18.24
C THR A 258 -0.20 -21.18 -19.42
N VAL A 259 1.07 -20.84 -19.23
CA VAL A 259 1.89 -20.11 -20.20
C VAL A 259 3.18 -20.89 -20.46
N GLY A 260 3.36 -21.31 -21.70
CA GLY A 260 4.54 -22.04 -22.16
C GLY A 260 5.74 -21.15 -22.47
N PHE A 261 6.94 -21.67 -22.25
CA PHE A 261 8.23 -21.07 -22.62
C PHE A 261 9.17 -22.13 -23.22
N GLY A 262 10.12 -21.69 -24.06
CA GLY A 262 11.07 -22.57 -24.73
C GLY A 262 10.60 -23.10 -26.08
N THR A 263 11.38 -24.02 -26.64
CA THR A 263 11.20 -24.55 -27.99
C THR A 263 11.06 -26.08 -28.01
N ILE A 264 10.28 -26.60 -28.95
CA ILE A 264 10.08 -28.05 -29.13
C ILE A 264 11.38 -28.75 -29.59
N ASN A 265 12.22 -28.03 -30.35
CA ASN A 265 13.53 -28.54 -30.79
C ASN A 265 14.49 -28.79 -29.61
N GLY A 266 14.28 -28.06 -28.51
CA GLY A 266 15.06 -28.16 -27.29
C GLY A 266 16.40 -27.43 -27.34
N SER A 267 17.00 -27.29 -26.16
CA SER A 267 18.27 -26.60 -25.98
C SER A 267 19.04 -27.16 -24.79
N THR A 268 20.35 -26.92 -24.76
CA THR A 268 21.21 -27.34 -23.66
C THR A 268 21.12 -26.35 -22.50
N ILE A 269 21.33 -26.85 -21.28
CA ILE A 269 21.28 -26.03 -20.07
C ILE A 269 22.69 -25.55 -19.73
N PRO A 270 22.99 -24.24 -19.76
CA PRO A 270 24.30 -23.71 -19.40
C PRO A 270 24.45 -23.65 -17.87
N ILE A 271 25.56 -24.20 -17.36
CA ILE A 271 25.95 -24.13 -15.95
C ILE A 271 27.30 -23.45 -15.85
N ARG A 272 27.44 -22.57 -14.87
CA ARG A 272 28.71 -21.91 -14.54
C ARG A 272 29.55 -22.82 -13.64
N ASP A 273 30.74 -23.15 -14.12
CA ASP A 273 31.78 -23.88 -13.40
C ASP A 273 33.00 -22.95 -13.29
N GLY A 274 33.07 -22.20 -12.19
CA GLY A 274 34.07 -21.14 -12.00
C GLY A 274 33.94 -20.03 -13.06
N SER A 275 34.98 -19.85 -13.87
CA SER A 275 35.01 -18.87 -14.97
C SER A 275 34.49 -19.42 -16.31
N SER A 276 34.17 -20.72 -16.39
CA SER A 276 33.75 -21.38 -17.63
C SER A 276 32.25 -21.71 -17.62
N VAL A 277 31.61 -21.61 -18.78
CA VAL A 277 30.22 -22.06 -18.98
C VAL A 277 30.27 -23.42 -19.69
N LYS A 278 29.73 -24.45 -19.05
CA LYS A 278 29.60 -25.80 -19.61
C LYS A 278 28.13 -26.19 -19.73
N ALA A 279 27.82 -27.12 -20.62
CA ALA A 279 26.49 -27.70 -20.65
C ALA A 279 26.30 -28.66 -19.47
N LYS A 280 25.12 -28.67 -18.86
CA LYS A 280 24.72 -29.65 -17.84
C LYS A 280 24.80 -31.06 -18.44
N THR A 281 25.41 -31.97 -17.70
CA THR A 281 25.45 -33.39 -18.02
C THR A 281 24.63 -34.19 -17.00
N ASP A 282 24.08 -35.31 -17.45
CA ASP A 282 23.49 -36.33 -16.58
C ASP A 282 24.58 -37.14 -15.85
N ASP A 283 24.16 -38.07 -14.98
CA ASP A 283 25.06 -38.95 -14.22
C ASP A 283 25.91 -39.88 -15.12
N ASP A 284 25.45 -40.12 -16.36
CA ASP A 284 26.15 -40.90 -17.38
C ASP A 284 27.15 -40.05 -18.20
N GLY A 285 27.23 -38.74 -17.94
CA GLY A 285 28.10 -37.80 -18.64
C GLY A 285 27.56 -37.29 -19.98
N ASN A 286 26.31 -37.59 -20.34
CA ASN A 286 25.67 -37.09 -21.56
C ASN A 286 25.10 -35.69 -21.35
N VAL A 287 25.15 -34.85 -22.38
CA VAL A 287 24.61 -33.50 -22.33
C VAL A 287 23.08 -33.53 -22.25
N VAL A 288 22.53 -32.83 -21.26
CA VAL A 288 21.07 -32.71 -21.06
C VAL A 288 20.49 -31.71 -22.05
N VAL A 289 19.43 -32.12 -22.75
CA VAL A 289 18.65 -31.28 -23.68
C VAL A 289 17.22 -31.19 -23.16
N THR A 290 16.79 -29.99 -22.77
CA THR A 290 15.41 -29.70 -22.33
C THR A 290 14.57 -29.21 -23.49
N ARG A 291 13.30 -29.62 -23.55
CA ARG A 291 12.32 -29.25 -24.59
C ARG A 291 11.08 -28.61 -23.97
N TYR A 292 10.42 -27.76 -24.74
CA TYR A 292 9.08 -27.32 -24.38
C TYR A 292 8.06 -28.45 -24.59
N SER A 293 7.28 -28.76 -23.55
CA SER A 293 6.21 -29.77 -23.57
C SER A 293 4.83 -29.13 -23.33
N PRO A 294 4.00 -28.93 -24.38
CA PRO A 294 2.71 -28.26 -24.24
C PRO A 294 1.62 -29.14 -23.61
N GLU A 295 1.75 -30.47 -23.70
CA GLU A 295 0.66 -31.42 -23.44
C GLU A 295 0.10 -31.31 -22.01
N LEU A 296 0.98 -31.26 -21.01
CA LEU A 296 0.58 -31.13 -19.60
C LEU A 296 -0.08 -29.76 -19.31
N LEU A 297 0.41 -28.70 -19.94
CA LEU A 297 -0.12 -27.35 -19.75
C LEU A 297 -1.51 -27.19 -20.35
N GLU A 298 -1.70 -27.72 -21.56
CA GLU A 298 -2.99 -27.70 -22.24
C GLU A 298 -4.04 -28.53 -21.48
N ARG A 299 -3.66 -29.71 -20.99
CA ARG A 299 -4.53 -30.55 -20.15
C ARG A 299 -4.89 -29.86 -18.83
N ALA A 300 -3.93 -29.23 -18.15
CA ALA A 300 -4.18 -28.50 -16.92
C ALA A 300 -5.17 -27.34 -17.15
N ALA A 301 -4.94 -26.50 -18.16
CA ALA A 301 -5.85 -25.42 -18.50
C ALA A 301 -7.25 -25.93 -18.84
N THR A 302 -7.36 -26.98 -19.66
CA THR A 302 -8.64 -27.56 -20.06
C THR A 302 -9.39 -28.15 -18.86
N ALA A 303 -8.70 -28.88 -17.97
CA ALA A 303 -9.29 -29.49 -16.77
C ALA A 303 -9.85 -28.44 -15.79
N ALA A 304 -9.23 -27.26 -15.72
CA ALA A 304 -9.69 -26.14 -14.90
C ALA A 304 -10.77 -25.26 -15.56
N GLY A 305 -11.07 -25.46 -16.86
CA GLY A 305 -11.87 -24.51 -17.65
C GLY A 305 -11.18 -23.16 -17.87
N GLY A 306 -9.84 -23.17 -17.85
CA GLY A 306 -8.96 -22.01 -17.93
C GLY A 306 -8.45 -21.71 -19.35
N THR A 307 -7.31 -21.04 -19.46
CA THR A 307 -6.70 -20.63 -20.74
C THR A 307 -5.27 -21.13 -20.89
N PHE A 308 -4.98 -21.76 -22.03
CA PHE A 308 -3.61 -22.14 -22.42
C PHE A 308 -3.01 -21.12 -23.40
N ILE A 309 -1.76 -20.72 -23.15
CA ILE A 309 -0.97 -19.82 -23.99
C ILE A 309 0.33 -20.53 -24.36
N ALA A 310 0.48 -20.88 -25.65
CA ALA A 310 1.65 -21.59 -26.16
C ALA A 310 2.95 -20.77 -26.11
N ALA A 311 4.10 -21.46 -26.18
CA ALA A 311 5.43 -20.85 -26.13
C ALA A 311 5.75 -19.94 -27.33
N ASP A 312 5.19 -20.20 -28.51
CA ASP A 312 5.35 -19.36 -29.71
C ASP A 312 4.38 -18.16 -29.75
N ALA A 313 3.41 -18.10 -28.84
CA ALA A 313 2.42 -17.03 -28.82
C ALA A 313 3.06 -15.66 -28.62
N SER A 314 2.75 -14.72 -29.51
CA SER A 314 3.15 -13.32 -29.36
C SER A 314 2.38 -12.62 -28.24
N ASP A 315 3.08 -11.70 -27.58
CA ASP A 315 2.54 -10.80 -26.54
C ASP A 315 1.78 -11.52 -25.41
N LYS A 316 2.47 -12.43 -24.71
CA LYS A 316 1.89 -13.31 -23.69
C LYS A 316 1.22 -12.52 -22.57
N ALA A 317 1.86 -11.46 -22.06
CA ALA A 317 1.29 -10.61 -21.02
C ALA A 317 -0.08 -10.02 -21.39
N SER A 318 -0.27 -9.58 -22.65
CA SER A 318 -1.56 -9.06 -23.13
C SER A 318 -2.61 -10.17 -23.25
N ARG A 319 -2.22 -11.38 -23.66
CA ARG A 319 -3.11 -12.55 -23.71
C ARG A 319 -3.55 -12.99 -22.32
N ILE A 320 -2.63 -13.03 -21.35
CA ILE A 320 -2.95 -13.31 -19.94
C ILE A 320 -3.97 -12.29 -19.45
N ARG A 321 -3.68 -10.99 -19.62
CA ARG A 321 -4.64 -9.94 -19.27
C ARG A 321 -5.99 -10.16 -19.96
N GLY A 322 -6.00 -10.48 -21.25
CA GLY A 322 -7.20 -10.75 -22.02
C GLY A 322 -8.06 -11.86 -21.41
N ALA A 323 -7.43 -12.98 -21.03
CA ALA A 323 -8.07 -14.11 -20.37
C ALA A 323 -8.68 -13.74 -18.99
N LEU A 324 -8.10 -12.75 -18.32
CA LEU A 324 -8.54 -12.30 -17.00
C LEU A 324 -9.56 -11.15 -17.04
N ARG A 325 -9.88 -10.58 -18.21
CA ARG A 325 -10.81 -9.44 -18.33
C ARG A 325 -12.24 -9.75 -17.89
N SER A 326 -12.66 -11.00 -18.02
CA SER A 326 -14.02 -11.44 -17.64
C SER A 326 -14.19 -11.60 -16.13
N LEU A 327 -13.11 -11.52 -15.36
CA LEU A 327 -13.13 -11.68 -13.92
C LEU A 327 -13.69 -10.43 -13.22
N ARG A 328 -14.56 -10.66 -12.23
CA ARG A 328 -15.14 -9.64 -11.38
C ARG A 328 -14.07 -9.05 -10.47
N THR A 329 -13.89 -7.75 -10.61
CA THR A 329 -13.01 -6.96 -9.73
C THR A 329 -13.75 -6.58 -8.46
N ALA A 330 -13.11 -6.72 -7.30
CA ALA A 330 -13.65 -6.18 -6.06
C ALA A 330 -13.22 -4.72 -5.90
N ARG A 331 -14.15 -3.86 -5.45
CA ARG A 331 -13.84 -2.48 -5.08
C ARG A 331 -13.01 -2.50 -3.80
N ARG A 332 -11.78 -2.00 -3.86
CA ARG A 332 -10.87 -1.95 -2.71
C ARG A 332 -10.20 -0.60 -2.60
N GLN A 333 -10.04 -0.13 -1.37
CA GLN A 333 -9.22 1.03 -1.09
C GLN A 333 -7.76 0.59 -1.23
N VAL A 334 -7.04 1.19 -2.18
CA VAL A 334 -5.59 1.05 -2.28
C VAL A 334 -4.97 2.10 -1.38
N ASP A 335 -3.96 1.70 -0.60
CA ASP A 335 -3.25 2.62 0.28
C ASP A 335 -2.56 3.72 -0.53
N THR A 336 -3.00 4.94 -0.22
CA THR A 336 -2.29 6.22 -0.33
C THR A 336 -1.36 6.44 -1.52
N ARG A 337 -1.90 7.07 -2.57
CA ARG A 337 -1.14 8.07 -3.31
C ARG A 337 -1.07 9.33 -2.44
N GLU A 338 0.13 9.82 -2.19
CA GLU A 338 0.35 11.12 -1.56
C GLU A 338 -0.04 12.23 -2.55
N ASP A 339 -1.27 12.73 -2.45
CA ASP A 339 -1.70 13.86 -3.26
C ASP A 339 -1.48 15.17 -2.51
N HIS A 340 -0.87 16.15 -3.18
CA HIS A 340 -0.68 17.48 -2.62
C HIS A 340 -2.01 18.24 -2.60
N VAL A 341 -2.35 18.82 -1.44
CA VAL A 341 -3.60 19.57 -1.27
C VAL A 341 -3.53 20.91 -2.01
N PRO A 342 -4.49 21.23 -2.89
CA PRO A 342 -4.55 22.54 -3.54
C PRO A 342 -4.87 23.63 -2.51
N ARG A 343 -4.01 24.65 -2.41
CA ARG A 343 -4.11 25.74 -1.40
C ARG A 343 -4.38 27.11 -2.03
N PHE A 344 -4.75 27.17 -3.31
CA PHE A 344 -5.00 28.41 -4.06
C PHE A 344 -6.02 29.35 -3.39
N LEU A 345 -6.97 28.81 -2.60
CA LEU A 345 -7.97 29.58 -1.85
C LEU A 345 -7.35 30.59 -0.88
N TRP A 346 -6.23 30.24 -0.23
CA TRP A 346 -5.52 31.15 0.69
C TRP A 346 -5.00 32.42 0.01
N LEU A 347 -4.77 32.36 -1.31
CA LEU A 347 -4.31 33.49 -2.12
C LEU A 347 -5.49 34.20 -2.82
N LEU A 348 -6.52 33.45 -3.21
CA LEU A 348 -7.68 33.97 -3.92
C LEU A 348 -8.57 34.84 -3.02
N VAL A 349 -8.85 34.41 -1.79
CA VAL A 349 -9.71 35.14 -0.84
C VAL A 349 -9.19 36.56 -0.54
N PRO A 350 -7.91 36.78 -0.16
CA PRO A 350 -7.41 38.14 0.08
C PRO A 350 -7.41 38.99 -1.20
N ALA A 351 -7.23 38.39 -2.38
CA ALA A 351 -7.32 39.11 -3.65
C ALA A 351 -8.74 39.66 -3.89
N LEU A 352 -9.76 38.83 -3.66
CA LEU A 352 -11.17 39.21 -3.81
C LEU A 352 -11.58 40.28 -2.78
N LEU A 353 -11.13 40.14 -1.52
CA LEU A 353 -11.39 41.14 -0.48
C LEU A 353 -10.75 42.50 -0.82
N LEU A 354 -9.51 42.50 -1.33
CA LEU A 354 -8.83 43.73 -1.72
C LEU A 354 -9.49 44.41 -2.92
N LEU A 355 -9.99 43.62 -3.88
CA LEU A 355 -10.77 44.11 -5.02
C LEU A 355 -12.12 44.70 -4.57
N ALA A 356 -12.84 44.02 -3.68
CA ALA A 356 -14.09 44.52 -3.09
C ALA A 356 -13.87 45.84 -2.32
N TYR A 357 -12.75 45.97 -1.62
CA TYR A 357 -12.38 47.20 -0.93
C TYR A 357 -12.08 48.35 -1.90
N ASP A 358 -11.40 48.09 -3.02
CA ASP A 358 -11.13 49.12 -4.02
C ASP A 358 -12.41 49.59 -4.70
N THR A 359 -13.32 48.68 -5.06
CA THR A 359 -14.62 49.02 -5.67
C THR A 359 -15.49 49.82 -4.70
N TRP A 360 -15.55 49.44 -3.43
CA TRP A 360 -16.26 50.20 -2.40
C TRP A 360 -15.72 51.62 -2.22
N ARG A 361 -14.38 51.79 -2.20
CA ARG A 361 -13.76 53.13 -2.14
C ARG A 361 -14.04 53.95 -3.40
N LEU A 362 -14.05 53.32 -4.57
CA LEU A 362 -14.33 53.99 -5.83
C LEU A 362 -15.76 54.55 -5.84
N VAL A 363 -16.76 53.75 -5.43
CA VAL A 363 -18.17 54.15 -5.34
C VAL A 363 -18.38 55.28 -4.32
N ARG A 364 -17.67 55.24 -3.18
CA ARG A 364 -17.73 56.34 -2.19
C ARG A 364 -17.16 57.65 -2.75
N ARG A 365 -16.06 57.60 -3.48
CA ARG A 365 -15.43 58.79 -4.08
C ARG A 365 -16.29 59.41 -5.18
N THR A 366 -16.86 58.59 -6.08
CA THR A 366 -17.74 59.11 -7.15
C THR A 366 -19.00 59.76 -6.59
N ARG A 367 -19.57 59.21 -5.52
CA ARG A 367 -20.72 59.81 -4.83
C ARG A 367 -20.37 61.14 -4.14
N ALA A 368 -19.18 61.27 -3.56
CA ALA A 368 -18.73 62.52 -2.97
C ALA A 368 -18.52 63.61 -4.04
N ASP A 369 -17.91 63.26 -5.18
CA ASP A 369 -17.64 64.18 -6.30
C ASP A 369 -18.95 64.61 -7.02
N LEU A 370 -19.94 63.72 -7.13
CA LEU A 370 -21.28 64.04 -7.64
C LEU A 370 -22.09 64.93 -6.68
N LYS A 371 -21.87 64.80 -5.37
CA LYS A 371 -22.51 65.66 -4.36
C LYS A 371 -21.95 67.08 -4.36
N ASP A 372 -20.63 67.23 -4.56
CA ASP A 372 -19.95 68.53 -4.64
C ASP A 372 -20.27 69.31 -5.92
N ARG A 373 -20.59 68.61 -7.03
CA ARG A 373 -20.95 69.24 -8.32
C ARG A 373 -22.41 69.70 -8.43
N GLY A 374 -23.20 69.60 -7.36
CA GLY A 374 -24.54 70.19 -7.28
C GLY A 374 -25.60 69.59 -8.22
N THR A 375 -25.35 68.45 -8.86
CA THR A 375 -26.19 67.93 -9.96
C THR A 375 -27.22 66.87 -9.59
N VAL A 376 -27.49 66.57 -8.31
CA VAL A 376 -28.55 65.61 -7.96
C VAL A 376 -29.35 66.04 -6.71
N LYS A 377 -30.58 66.54 -6.93
CA LYS A 377 -31.68 66.43 -5.95
C LYS A 377 -32.31 65.05 -6.12
N GLY A 378 -32.23 64.24 -5.06
CA GLY A 378 -33.13 63.11 -4.80
C GLY A 378 -33.25 62.02 -5.86
N SER A 379 -32.44 60.96 -5.74
CA SER A 379 -33.02 59.62 -5.77
C SER A 379 -32.20 58.67 -4.89
N SER A 380 -32.91 58.13 -3.91
CA SER A 380 -32.48 57.05 -3.03
C SER A 380 -32.26 55.78 -3.86
N THR A 381 -31.10 55.63 -4.48
CA THR A 381 -30.56 54.30 -4.77
C THR A 381 -29.55 53.97 -3.67
N SER A 382 -30.09 53.30 -2.65
CA SER A 382 -29.33 52.76 -1.53
C SER A 382 -28.06 52.04 -2.05
N PRO A 383 -26.95 52.02 -1.29
CA PRO A 383 -25.71 51.32 -1.68
C PRO A 383 -25.88 49.82 -1.96
N ALA A 384 -27.11 49.30 -1.81
CA ALA A 384 -27.50 47.91 -1.93
C ALA A 384 -27.04 47.26 -3.24
N SER A 385 -26.99 47.90 -4.41
CA SER A 385 -26.69 47.17 -5.66
C SER A 385 -25.21 46.77 -5.83
N ALA A 386 -24.26 47.62 -5.44
CA ALA A 386 -22.82 47.31 -5.56
C ALA A 386 -22.30 46.42 -4.41
N THR A 387 -22.87 46.57 -3.21
CA THR A 387 -22.62 45.66 -2.08
C THR A 387 -23.40 44.36 -2.20
N ALA A 388 -24.58 44.33 -2.83
CA ALA A 388 -25.33 43.10 -3.07
C ALA A 388 -24.66 42.23 -4.13
N MET A 389 -24.03 42.79 -5.16
CA MET A 389 -23.34 41.96 -6.17
C MET A 389 -22.05 41.31 -5.63
N THR A 390 -21.37 41.98 -4.69
CA THR A 390 -20.22 41.41 -3.95
C THR A 390 -20.65 40.46 -2.83
N ALA A 391 -21.76 40.74 -2.13
CA ALA A 391 -22.37 39.82 -1.17
C ALA A 391 -22.98 38.58 -1.86
N LEU A 392 -23.51 38.71 -3.08
CA LEU A 392 -24.02 37.60 -3.89
C LEU A 392 -22.86 36.73 -4.40
N LEU A 393 -21.71 37.31 -4.76
CA LEU A 393 -20.48 36.57 -5.08
C LEU A 393 -19.85 35.87 -3.86
N LEU A 394 -19.99 36.42 -2.64
CA LEU A 394 -19.64 35.72 -1.40
C LEU A 394 -20.68 34.67 -0.97
N ALA A 395 -21.96 34.86 -1.32
CA ALA A 395 -23.04 33.92 -1.04
C ALA A 395 -23.08 32.74 -2.05
N ILE A 396 -22.37 32.85 -3.18
CA ILE A 396 -22.11 31.75 -4.14
C ILE A 396 -20.77 31.06 -3.84
N ILE A 397 -20.13 31.34 -2.69
CA ILE A 397 -19.20 30.37 -2.12
C ILE A 397 -20.06 29.14 -1.78
N PRO A 398 -19.84 27.98 -2.42
CA PRO A 398 -20.80 26.89 -2.36
C PRO A 398 -21.06 26.52 -0.92
N SER A 399 -22.34 26.42 -0.58
CA SER A 399 -22.89 25.80 0.62
C SER A 399 -22.58 24.30 0.70
N THR A 400 -21.52 23.82 0.03
CA THR A 400 -21.01 22.43 0.12
C THR A 400 -20.17 22.20 1.38
N PHE A 401 -20.13 23.15 2.31
CA PHE A 401 -19.49 22.98 3.62
C PHE A 401 -20.46 23.07 4.81
N VAL A 402 -21.73 22.73 4.60
CA VAL A 402 -22.35 21.81 5.56
C VAL A 402 -22.27 20.43 4.92
N ALA A 403 -21.06 19.89 4.86
CA ALA A 403 -20.96 18.45 5.02
C ALA A 403 -21.70 18.16 6.33
N CYS A 404 -22.71 17.30 6.29
CA CYS A 404 -23.08 16.58 7.49
C CYS A 404 -21.78 15.99 8.03
N ASN A 405 -21.18 16.62 9.04
CA ASN A 405 -20.24 15.97 9.93
C ASN A 405 -21.07 14.95 10.72
N SER A 406 -21.50 13.89 10.02
CA SER A 406 -21.66 12.59 10.64
C SER A 406 -20.34 12.38 11.35
N GLU A 407 -20.35 12.36 12.70
CA GLU A 407 -19.16 12.01 13.46
C GLU A 407 -18.58 10.74 12.79
N PRO A 408 -17.31 10.77 12.36
CA PRO A 408 -16.73 9.67 11.59
C PRO A 408 -16.91 8.37 12.39
N ASP A 409 -17.39 7.33 11.71
CA ASP A 409 -17.66 6.03 12.36
C ASP A 409 -16.39 5.57 13.10
N PRO A 410 -16.43 5.38 14.42
CA PRO A 410 -15.27 4.94 15.19
C PRO A 410 -14.67 3.62 14.69
N ALA A 411 -15.49 2.75 14.08
CA ALA A 411 -15.00 1.53 13.45
C ALA A 411 -14.17 1.83 12.20
N ALA A 412 -14.60 2.79 11.37
CA ALA A 412 -13.85 3.24 10.21
C ALA A 412 -12.51 3.87 10.62
N LEU A 413 -12.50 4.72 11.65
CA LEU A 413 -11.28 5.32 12.20
C LEU A 413 -10.27 4.26 12.66
N PHE A 414 -10.76 3.18 13.28
CA PHE A 414 -9.89 2.08 13.71
C PHE A 414 -9.31 1.32 12.52
N THR A 415 -10.11 1.06 11.46
CA THR A 415 -9.62 0.41 10.23
C THR A 415 -8.68 1.29 9.41
N GLU A 416 -8.79 2.61 9.50
CA GLU A 416 -7.89 3.60 8.87
C GLU A 416 -6.54 3.73 9.59
N GLY A 417 -6.29 2.95 10.66
CA GLY A 417 -5.06 3.04 11.48
C GLY A 417 -5.00 4.29 12.37
N ARG A 418 -6.06 5.11 12.41
CA ARG A 418 -6.19 6.30 13.26
C ARG A 418 -6.64 5.90 14.67
N VAL A 419 -5.86 5.03 15.31
CA VAL A 419 -6.21 4.35 16.57
C VAL A 419 -6.52 5.35 17.69
N ALA A 420 -5.75 6.42 17.83
CA ALA A 420 -5.98 7.44 18.86
C ALA A 420 -7.33 8.16 18.69
N GLU A 421 -7.72 8.46 17.45
CA GLU A 421 -9.00 9.11 17.14
C GLU A 421 -10.17 8.14 17.32
N ALA A 422 -9.99 6.87 16.95
CA ALA A 422 -10.97 5.82 17.22
C ALA A 422 -11.23 5.64 18.72
N ILE A 423 -10.17 5.60 19.55
CA ILE A 423 -10.29 5.52 21.01
C ILE A 423 -11.06 6.74 21.55
N ALA A 424 -10.72 7.95 21.11
CA ALA A 424 -11.42 9.16 21.53
C ALA A 424 -12.91 9.12 21.16
N ALA A 425 -13.24 8.67 19.94
CA ALA A 425 -14.61 8.57 19.46
C ALA A 425 -15.41 7.50 20.22
N TYR A 426 -14.82 6.31 20.47
CA TYR A 426 -15.46 5.28 21.29
C TYR A 426 -15.63 5.70 22.76
N ARG A 427 -14.66 6.41 23.36
CA ARG A 427 -14.81 6.97 24.71
C ARG A 427 -15.93 8.00 24.77
N MET A 428 -16.09 8.81 23.73
CA MET A 428 -17.19 9.76 23.63
C MET A 428 -18.55 9.05 23.51
N MET A 429 -18.66 7.95 22.76
CA MET A 429 -19.89 7.13 22.71
C MET A 429 -20.26 6.58 24.09
N VAL A 430 -19.28 6.03 24.81
CA VAL A 430 -19.48 5.54 26.18
C VAL A 430 -19.90 6.68 27.13
N ALA A 431 -19.27 7.85 27.01
CA ALA A 431 -19.63 9.03 27.81
C ALA A 431 -21.03 9.57 27.48
N LYS A 432 -21.48 9.44 26.22
CA LYS A 432 -22.85 9.76 25.77
C LYS A 432 -23.88 8.69 26.20
N GLY A 433 -23.46 7.61 26.85
CA GLY A 433 -24.33 6.57 27.41
C GLY A 433 -24.42 5.26 26.63
N ASP A 434 -23.67 5.10 25.53
CA ASP A 434 -23.59 3.81 24.82
C ASP A 434 -22.64 2.85 25.54
N THR A 435 -23.19 2.07 26.46
CA THR A 435 -22.48 1.01 27.18
C THR A 435 -22.74 -0.38 26.58
N SER A 436 -23.07 -0.46 25.29
CA SER A 436 -23.31 -1.75 24.65
C SER A 436 -22.04 -2.61 24.66
N ALA A 437 -22.19 -3.93 24.82
CA ALA A 437 -21.07 -4.86 24.84
C ALA A 437 -20.18 -4.75 23.59
N ARG A 438 -20.78 -4.41 22.44
CA ARG A 438 -20.08 -4.19 21.16
C ARG A 438 -19.23 -2.90 21.19
N THR A 439 -19.78 -1.79 21.69
CA THR A 439 -19.05 -0.52 21.78
C THR A 439 -17.88 -0.62 22.77
N VAL A 440 -18.10 -1.26 23.93
CA VAL A 440 -17.03 -1.49 24.92
C VAL A 440 -15.98 -2.49 24.40
N TYR A 441 -16.39 -3.54 23.67
CA TYR A 441 -15.46 -4.47 23.00
C TYR A 441 -14.58 -3.75 21.98
N ASN A 442 -15.19 -2.93 21.13
CA ASN A 442 -14.47 -2.19 20.10
C ASN A 442 -13.51 -1.16 20.72
N LEU A 443 -13.93 -0.48 21.80
CA LEU A 443 -13.04 0.39 22.57
C LEU A 443 -11.86 -0.39 23.15
N GLY A 444 -12.11 -1.52 23.82
CA GLY A 444 -11.04 -2.36 24.39
C GLY A 444 -10.08 -2.90 23.32
N THR A 445 -10.60 -3.24 22.14
CA THR A 445 -9.78 -3.67 20.99
C THR A 445 -8.95 -2.51 20.41
N ALA A 446 -9.52 -1.31 20.36
CA ALA A 446 -8.80 -0.12 19.92
C ALA A 446 -7.64 0.24 20.87
N ILE A 447 -7.89 0.16 22.18
CA ILE A 447 -6.87 0.39 23.21
C ILE A 447 -5.79 -0.69 23.18
N LEU A 448 -6.15 -1.95 22.90
CA LEU A 448 -5.19 -3.05 22.70
C LEU A 448 -4.26 -2.78 21.51
N GLY A 449 -4.80 -2.19 20.44
CA GLY A 449 -4.03 -1.76 19.27
C GLY A 449 -3.07 -0.59 19.56
N ALA A 450 -3.41 0.27 20.52
CA ALA A 450 -2.53 1.35 21.02
C ALA A 450 -1.52 0.89 22.08
N ASP A 451 -1.46 -0.42 22.36
CA ASP A 451 -0.55 -1.06 23.33
C ASP A 451 -0.73 -0.60 24.79
N SER A 452 -1.87 0.01 25.13
CA SER A 452 -2.27 0.27 26.53
C SER A 452 -2.90 -0.99 27.14
N LEU A 453 -2.05 -1.99 27.40
CA LEU A 453 -2.47 -3.38 27.66
C LEU A 453 -3.35 -3.55 28.91
N LYS A 454 -3.02 -2.87 30.00
CA LYS A 454 -3.75 -3.00 31.28
C LYS A 454 -5.17 -2.46 31.19
N GLU A 455 -5.34 -1.32 30.52
CA GLU A 455 -6.66 -0.72 30.28
C GLU A 455 -7.49 -1.58 29.32
N ALA A 456 -6.87 -2.05 28.23
CA ALA A 456 -7.51 -2.95 27.28
C ALA A 456 -7.99 -4.25 27.94
N ALA A 457 -7.13 -4.89 28.74
CA ALA A 457 -7.45 -6.12 29.47
C ALA A 457 -8.66 -5.92 30.39
N GLY A 458 -8.71 -4.81 31.13
CA GLY A 458 -9.85 -4.50 32.01
C GLY A 458 -11.18 -4.38 31.26
N LEU A 459 -11.20 -3.65 30.13
CA LEU A 459 -12.41 -3.49 29.32
C LEU A 459 -12.86 -4.79 28.65
N LEU A 460 -11.92 -5.53 28.07
CA LEU A 460 -12.22 -6.80 27.38
C LEU A 460 -12.69 -7.87 28.36
N GLU A 461 -12.15 -7.89 29.59
CA GLU A 461 -12.59 -8.78 30.65
C GLU A 461 -13.99 -8.42 31.15
N ALA A 462 -14.30 -7.12 31.26
CA ALA A 462 -15.65 -6.66 31.59
C ALA A 462 -16.66 -7.10 30.53
N VAL A 463 -16.33 -6.97 29.24
CA VAL A 463 -17.18 -7.47 28.14
C VAL A 463 -17.32 -8.99 28.21
N ARG A 464 -16.23 -9.73 28.44
CA ARG A 464 -16.25 -11.19 28.54
C ARG A 464 -17.20 -11.69 29.64
N LYS A 465 -17.28 -10.98 30.77
CA LYS A 465 -18.16 -11.31 31.90
C LYS A 465 -19.63 -10.92 31.66
N ASN A 466 -19.86 -9.80 30.99
CA ASN A 466 -21.18 -9.17 30.89
C ASN A 466 -21.85 -9.32 29.51
N SER A 467 -21.35 -10.20 28.65
CA SER A 467 -21.91 -10.46 27.32
C SER A 467 -21.95 -11.94 26.99
N ASP A 468 -22.70 -12.28 25.93
CA ASP A 468 -22.89 -13.65 25.46
C ASP A 468 -22.55 -13.80 23.96
N GLY A 469 -22.51 -15.04 23.50
CA GLY A 469 -22.34 -15.38 22.08
C GLY A 469 -21.00 -14.92 21.50
N GLU A 470 -21.04 -14.37 20.29
CA GLU A 470 -19.86 -13.98 19.51
C GLU A 470 -19.01 -12.91 20.19
N VAL A 471 -19.64 -11.89 20.81
CA VAL A 471 -18.94 -10.76 21.42
C VAL A 471 -18.11 -11.24 22.62
N ARG A 472 -18.64 -12.15 23.43
CA ARG A 472 -17.91 -12.80 24.52
C ARG A 472 -16.72 -13.61 24.02
N ALA A 473 -16.91 -14.41 22.96
CA ALA A 473 -15.84 -15.22 22.39
C ALA A 473 -14.70 -14.34 21.86
N ARG A 474 -15.02 -13.27 21.14
CA ARG A 474 -14.03 -12.30 20.63
C ARG A 474 -13.34 -11.53 21.77
N ALA A 475 -14.09 -11.11 22.78
CA ALA A 475 -13.53 -10.44 23.96
C ALA A 475 -12.55 -11.37 24.71
N ARG A 476 -12.87 -12.66 24.84
CA ARG A 476 -11.97 -13.66 25.43
C ARG A 476 -10.67 -13.81 24.65
N PHE A 477 -10.73 -13.86 23.32
CA PHE A 477 -9.55 -13.92 22.47
C PHE A 477 -8.65 -12.69 22.67
N ASN A 478 -9.22 -11.48 22.56
CA ASN A 478 -8.46 -10.24 22.71
C ASN A 478 -7.94 -10.03 24.15
N ALA A 479 -8.68 -10.45 25.18
CA ALA A 479 -8.21 -10.43 26.56
C ALA A 479 -7.00 -11.38 26.74
N GLY A 480 -7.04 -12.56 26.12
CA GLY A 480 -5.90 -13.48 26.07
C GLY A 480 -4.70 -12.87 25.35
N LEU A 481 -4.91 -12.07 24.30
CA LEU A 481 -3.85 -11.36 23.59
C LEU A 481 -3.23 -10.24 24.44
N ALA A 482 -4.05 -9.48 25.17
CA ALA A 482 -3.57 -8.48 26.10
C ALA A 482 -2.68 -9.12 27.19
N ALA A 483 -3.16 -10.20 27.81
CA ALA A 483 -2.42 -10.98 28.80
C ALA A 483 -1.12 -11.57 28.24
N LEU A 484 -1.15 -12.10 27.01
CA LEU A 484 0.04 -12.64 26.35
C LEU A 484 1.09 -11.56 26.12
N LYS A 485 0.69 -10.36 25.68
CA LYS A 485 1.60 -9.23 25.50
C LYS A 485 2.19 -8.78 26.84
N MET A 486 1.37 -8.63 27.88
CA MET A 486 1.83 -8.25 29.23
C MET A 486 2.79 -9.29 29.82
N GLY A 487 2.47 -10.57 29.66
CA GLY A 487 3.28 -11.68 30.14
C GLY A 487 4.64 -11.81 29.46
N ARG A 488 4.78 -11.24 28.26
CA ARG A 488 6.03 -11.23 27.48
C ARG A 488 6.81 -9.93 27.59
N GLN A 489 6.33 -8.93 28.34
CA GLN A 489 7.11 -7.72 28.57
C GLN A 489 8.31 -8.05 29.47
N PRO A 490 9.53 -7.62 29.08
CA PRO A 490 10.70 -7.79 29.93
C PRO A 490 10.48 -7.02 31.24
N ASN A 491 10.89 -7.62 32.37
CA ASN A 491 10.79 -7.03 33.71
C ASN A 491 9.36 -6.85 34.26
N ASN A 492 8.38 -7.58 33.74
CA ASN A 492 7.05 -7.64 34.38
C ASN A 492 7.05 -8.66 35.54
N PRO A 493 6.92 -8.24 36.82
CA PRO A 493 6.88 -9.16 37.96
C PRO A 493 5.65 -10.09 37.93
N GLU A 494 4.57 -9.69 37.25
CA GLU A 494 3.35 -10.47 37.08
C GLU A 494 3.38 -11.29 35.77
N GLY A 495 4.52 -11.37 35.09
CA GLY A 495 4.63 -11.93 33.74
C GLY A 495 4.12 -13.38 33.61
N GLU A 496 4.49 -14.26 34.55
CA GLU A 496 4.01 -15.65 34.54
C GLU A 496 2.51 -15.77 34.84
N GLN A 497 1.98 -14.89 35.69
CA GLN A 497 0.54 -14.83 35.97
C GLN A 497 -0.24 -14.40 34.73
N GLU A 498 0.27 -13.43 33.99
CA GLU A 498 -0.32 -12.98 32.72
C GLU A 498 -0.21 -14.05 31.62
N LEU A 499 0.91 -14.78 31.54
CA LEU A 499 1.03 -15.95 30.64
C LEU A 499 0.08 -17.09 31.04
N ALA A 500 -0.17 -17.29 32.34
CA ALA A 500 -1.18 -18.23 32.82
C ALA A 500 -2.61 -17.79 32.43
N ALA A 501 -2.92 -16.51 32.55
CA ALA A 501 -4.21 -15.94 32.12
C ALA A 501 -4.40 -16.08 30.60
N ALA A 502 -3.36 -15.81 29.80
CA ALA A 502 -3.38 -16.02 28.35
C ALA A 502 -3.66 -17.48 27.96
N ARG A 503 -2.95 -18.44 28.59
CA ARG A 503 -3.18 -19.88 28.37
C ARG A 503 -4.61 -20.28 28.71
N ALA A 504 -5.15 -19.81 29.83
CA ALA A 504 -6.53 -20.10 30.23
C ALA A 504 -7.54 -19.53 29.23
N ALA A 505 -7.35 -18.29 28.77
CA ALA A 505 -8.23 -17.62 27.81
C ALA A 505 -8.24 -18.35 26.45
N TYR A 506 -7.06 -18.67 25.89
CA TYR A 506 -6.98 -19.37 24.61
C TYR A 506 -7.42 -20.82 24.69
N ARG A 507 -7.15 -21.52 25.80
CA ARG A 507 -7.69 -22.88 26.02
C ARG A 507 -9.21 -22.87 26.01
N ALA A 508 -9.84 -21.96 26.75
CA ALA A 508 -11.30 -21.83 26.77
C ALA A 508 -11.86 -21.43 25.40
N PHE A 509 -11.18 -20.56 24.65
CA PHE A 509 -11.57 -20.18 23.29
C PHE A 509 -11.48 -21.36 22.31
N LEU A 510 -10.42 -22.18 22.39
CA LEU A 510 -10.21 -23.35 21.53
C LEU A 510 -11.17 -24.50 21.82
N MET A 511 -11.72 -24.59 23.04
CA MET A 511 -12.81 -25.53 23.34
C MET A 511 -14.09 -25.18 22.58
N GLU A 512 -14.38 -23.89 22.39
CA GLU A 512 -15.50 -23.42 21.58
C GLU A 512 -15.17 -23.46 20.07
N ARG A 513 -13.91 -23.24 19.69
CA ARG A 513 -13.44 -23.15 18.28
C ARG A 513 -12.14 -23.92 18.04
N PRO A 514 -12.19 -25.26 17.87
CA PRO A 514 -10.99 -26.08 17.72
C PRO A 514 -10.17 -25.81 16.44
N GLY A 515 -10.75 -25.17 15.43
CA GLY A 515 -10.11 -24.88 14.14
C GLY A 515 -9.38 -23.53 14.05
N HIS A 516 -9.42 -22.68 15.09
CA HIS A 516 -8.89 -21.32 14.98
C HIS A 516 -7.36 -21.27 15.07
N ALA A 517 -6.69 -21.05 13.94
CA ALA A 517 -5.23 -21.08 13.82
C ALA A 517 -4.53 -20.08 14.75
N ASP A 518 -4.97 -18.82 14.78
CA ASP A 518 -4.32 -17.78 15.60
C ASP A 518 -4.41 -18.07 17.11
N ALA A 519 -5.51 -18.69 17.56
CA ALA A 519 -5.69 -19.05 18.95
C ALA A 519 -4.75 -20.20 19.34
N LYS A 520 -4.51 -21.16 18.44
CA LYS A 520 -3.51 -22.23 18.64
C LYS A 520 -2.10 -21.65 18.71
N TRP A 521 -1.76 -20.78 17.77
CA TRP A 521 -0.47 -20.12 17.74
C TRP A 521 -0.22 -19.29 19.02
N ASN A 522 -1.20 -18.48 19.43
CA ASN A 522 -1.07 -17.66 20.63
C ASN A 522 -1.04 -18.51 21.91
N TYR A 523 -1.76 -19.64 21.96
CA TYR A 523 -1.66 -20.61 23.05
C TYR A 523 -0.26 -21.23 23.14
N GLU A 524 0.31 -21.64 22.00
CA GLU A 524 1.68 -22.16 21.94
C GLU A 524 2.69 -21.08 22.36
N LEU A 525 2.51 -19.85 21.90
CA LEU A 525 3.37 -18.72 22.25
C LEU A 525 3.34 -18.41 23.76
N ALA A 526 2.21 -18.66 24.42
CA ALA A 526 2.06 -18.53 25.87
C ALA A 526 2.71 -19.68 26.66
N LEU A 527 2.99 -20.83 26.02
CA LEU A 527 3.69 -21.97 26.63
C LEU A 527 5.22 -21.87 26.53
N ARG A 528 5.72 -21.14 25.54
CA ARG A 528 7.17 -20.96 25.35
C ARG A 528 7.75 -20.06 26.44
N LYS A 529 8.63 -20.61 27.28
CA LYS A 529 9.44 -19.81 28.23
C LYS A 529 10.34 -18.85 27.45
N GLN A 530 10.43 -17.59 27.89
CA GLN A 530 11.40 -16.65 27.32
C GLN A 530 12.82 -17.17 27.57
N PRO A 531 13.71 -17.17 26.55
CA PRO A 531 15.12 -17.40 26.81
C PRO A 531 15.66 -16.26 27.70
N PRO A 532 16.50 -16.55 28.70
CA PRO A 532 17.13 -15.49 29.48
C PRO A 532 17.92 -14.57 28.54
N GLN A 533 17.77 -13.25 28.73
CA GLN A 533 18.57 -12.26 28.01
C GLN A 533 20.06 -12.53 28.27
N SER A 534 20.77 -12.97 27.25
CA SER A 534 22.22 -13.17 27.30
C SER A 534 22.91 -11.80 27.35
N GLY A 535 23.15 -11.31 28.56
CA GLY A 535 24.23 -10.37 28.83
C GLY A 535 25.56 -11.09 28.59
N GLY A 536 26.41 -10.49 27.76
CA GLY A 536 27.71 -11.06 27.41
C GLY A 536 28.65 -11.21 28.62
N GLY A 537 29.53 -12.19 28.52
CA GLY A 537 30.75 -12.27 29.33
C GLY A 537 30.94 -13.58 30.09
N GLY A 538 31.99 -14.31 29.72
CA GLY A 538 32.82 -15.04 30.68
C GLY A 538 32.48 -16.51 30.89
N GLY A 539 33.44 -17.37 30.57
CA GLY A 539 33.39 -18.81 30.73
C GLY A 539 33.23 -19.31 32.17
N GLY A 540 32.97 -20.62 32.29
CA GLY A 540 33.03 -21.33 33.56
C GLY A 540 32.17 -22.58 33.53
N GLY A 541 32.81 -23.74 33.42
CA GLY A 541 32.14 -25.03 33.54
C GLY A 541 31.67 -25.31 34.97
N GLY A 542 30.83 -26.33 35.12
CA GLY A 542 30.49 -26.90 36.41
C GLY A 542 29.15 -27.61 36.39
N GLY A 543 29.19 -28.94 36.43
CA GLY A 543 28.03 -29.75 36.80
C GLY A 543 27.67 -29.57 38.27
N GLY A 544 26.43 -29.90 38.63
CA GLY A 544 25.99 -29.83 40.03
C GLY A 544 24.51 -30.12 40.20
N ASN A 545 24.25 -31.09 41.07
CA ASN A 545 23.01 -31.78 41.36
C ASN A 545 22.02 -30.97 42.24
N ASP A 546 20.78 -31.47 42.19
CA ASP A 546 19.82 -31.68 43.30
C ASP A 546 19.08 -30.53 44.01
N GLN A 547 17.74 -30.69 43.96
CA GLN A 547 16.76 -30.71 45.06
C GLN A 547 16.68 -29.51 46.02
N ASN A 548 15.56 -28.78 46.02
CA ASN A 548 14.40 -29.09 46.86
C ASN A 548 13.27 -28.07 46.70
N ASN A 549 12.07 -28.61 46.47
CA ASN A 549 10.79 -28.34 47.13
C ASN A 549 10.39 -26.90 47.54
N ASP A 550 9.22 -26.46 47.04
CA ASP A 550 8.10 -26.17 47.94
C ASP A 550 6.75 -26.19 47.21
N GLN A 551 5.82 -26.91 47.83
CA GLN A 551 4.47 -27.20 47.38
C GLN A 551 3.53 -26.23 48.12
N LYS A 552 2.71 -25.47 47.38
CA LYS A 552 1.51 -24.81 47.93
C LYS A 552 0.32 -25.00 47.00
N ASP A 553 -0.78 -25.39 47.63
CA ASP A 553 -2.00 -25.98 47.10
C ASP A 553 -2.74 -25.15 46.05
N LYS A 554 -3.30 -25.84 45.06
CA LYS A 554 -4.36 -25.34 44.17
C LYS A 554 -5.68 -26.02 44.51
N PRO A 555 -6.83 -25.33 44.47
CA PRO A 555 -8.12 -26.01 44.52
C PRO A 555 -8.38 -26.76 43.21
N GLN A 556 -8.73 -28.04 43.32
CA GLN A 556 -9.23 -28.86 42.23
C GLN A 556 -10.65 -28.40 41.83
N SER A 557 -10.87 -28.19 40.52
CA SER A 557 -12.20 -28.28 39.92
C SER A 557 -12.25 -29.51 39.04
N GLU A 558 -13.00 -30.52 39.50
CA GLU A 558 -13.27 -31.77 38.78
C GLU A 558 -14.11 -31.49 37.52
N GLY A 559 -13.82 -32.25 36.45
CA GLY A 559 -14.60 -32.22 35.21
C GLY A 559 -13.78 -31.92 33.95
N GLY A 560 -12.64 -32.59 33.75
CA GLY A 560 -11.87 -32.47 32.51
C GLY A 560 -10.82 -33.57 32.40
N LEU A 561 -10.62 -34.09 31.19
CA LEU A 561 -9.61 -35.14 30.91
C LEU A 561 -8.28 -34.84 31.60
N ASP A 562 -7.72 -35.87 32.23
CA ASP A 562 -6.48 -35.83 33.00
C ASP A 562 -5.31 -35.33 32.13
N GLN A 563 -4.36 -34.62 32.74
CA GLN A 563 -3.18 -34.06 32.07
C GLN A 563 -2.41 -35.15 31.31
N ARG A 564 -2.44 -36.38 31.84
CA ARG A 564 -1.89 -37.58 31.19
C ARG A 564 -2.62 -37.99 29.92
N GLN A 565 -3.93 -37.75 29.80
CA GLN A 565 -4.70 -38.04 28.59
C GLN A 565 -4.47 -36.98 27.51
N ALA A 566 -4.30 -35.71 27.89
CA ALA A 566 -3.88 -34.66 26.97
C ALA A 566 -2.45 -34.90 26.46
N ASP A 567 -1.54 -35.29 27.35
CA ASP A 567 -0.18 -35.70 26.98
C ASP A 567 -0.18 -36.98 26.14
N ALA A 568 -1.12 -37.92 26.37
CA ALA A 568 -1.26 -39.11 25.55
C ALA A 568 -1.77 -38.78 24.13
N LEU A 569 -2.69 -37.83 23.98
CA LEU A 569 -3.17 -37.33 22.69
C LEU A 569 -2.08 -36.56 21.92
N LEU A 570 -1.28 -35.76 22.63
CA LEU A 570 -0.14 -35.06 22.04
C LEU A 570 0.98 -36.03 21.67
N ASN A 571 1.22 -37.05 22.49
CA ASN A 571 2.21 -38.08 22.20
C ASN A 571 1.74 -39.05 21.10
N SER A 572 0.44 -39.29 20.93
CA SER A 572 -0.07 -40.08 19.79
C SER A 572 0.06 -39.30 18.48
N ALA A 573 -0.23 -38.00 18.50
CA ALA A 573 -0.03 -37.13 17.33
C ALA A 573 1.47 -36.94 16.99
N ALA A 574 2.34 -36.81 17.99
CA ALA A 574 3.80 -36.74 17.79
C ALA A 574 4.39 -38.08 17.31
N ARG A 575 3.76 -39.21 17.65
CA ARG A 575 4.11 -40.54 17.10
C ARG A 575 3.64 -40.67 15.66
N GLU A 576 2.46 -40.18 15.30
CA GLU A 576 2.03 -40.09 13.90
C GLU A 576 2.96 -39.22 13.06
N GLU A 577 3.41 -38.06 13.58
CA GLU A 577 4.42 -37.23 12.90
C GLU A 577 5.77 -37.93 12.78
N LYS A 578 6.23 -38.65 13.81
CA LYS A 578 7.48 -39.43 13.76
C LYS A 578 7.39 -40.64 12.84
N ASP A 579 6.24 -41.31 12.74
CA ASP A 579 6.01 -42.40 11.78
C ASP A 579 5.91 -41.87 10.35
N VAL A 580 5.34 -40.68 10.15
CA VAL A 580 5.37 -39.98 8.87
C VAL A 580 6.81 -39.55 8.51
N GLN A 581 7.61 -39.10 9.48
CA GLN A 581 9.04 -38.82 9.29
C GLN A 581 9.91 -40.08 9.11
N GLY A 582 9.57 -41.19 9.76
CA GLY A 582 10.25 -42.48 9.59
C GLY A 582 9.93 -43.11 8.23
N ARG A 583 8.69 -42.96 7.74
CA ARG A 583 8.32 -43.29 6.35
C ARG A 583 9.06 -42.39 5.35
N LYS A 584 9.26 -41.09 5.64
CA LYS A 584 10.13 -40.19 4.85
C LYS A 584 11.59 -40.66 4.78
N GLN A 585 12.16 -41.23 5.84
CA GLN A 585 13.53 -41.74 5.82
C GLN A 585 13.67 -43.10 5.11
N ARG A 586 12.66 -43.98 5.19
CA ARG A 586 12.68 -45.28 4.49
C ARG A 586 12.38 -45.16 2.99
N GLN A 587 11.62 -44.16 2.57
CA GLN A 587 11.38 -43.85 1.15
C GLN A 587 12.51 -43.03 0.50
N GLY A 588 13.53 -42.61 1.26
CA GLY A 588 14.76 -42.00 0.74
C GLY A 588 15.76 -42.98 0.13
N ARG A 589 15.44 -44.28 0.06
CA ARG A 589 16.19 -45.24 -0.77
C ARG A 589 15.62 -45.24 -2.18
N VAL A 590 16.31 -44.53 -3.06
CA VAL A 590 16.09 -44.47 -4.51
C VAL A 590 16.23 -45.89 -5.11
N PRO A 591 15.31 -46.35 -5.97
CA PRO A 591 15.54 -47.52 -6.82
C PRO A 591 16.68 -47.22 -7.80
N PRO A 592 17.59 -48.15 -8.11
CA PRO A 592 18.69 -47.88 -9.02
C PRO A 592 18.14 -47.59 -10.44
N GLY A 593 18.37 -46.38 -10.98
CA GLY A 593 18.16 -46.09 -12.41
C GLY A 593 17.55 -44.74 -12.84
N GLY A 594 17.42 -43.71 -11.98
CA GLY A 594 16.85 -42.41 -12.39
C GLY A 594 17.92 -41.33 -12.59
N LYS A 595 17.94 -40.69 -13.77
CA LYS A 595 18.84 -39.57 -14.12
C LYS A 595 18.46 -38.28 -13.40
N ASP A 596 19.40 -37.65 -12.72
CA ASP A 596 19.23 -36.37 -12.01
C ASP A 596 19.60 -35.18 -12.91
N TRP A 597 18.67 -34.25 -13.14
CA TRP A 597 18.88 -33.02 -13.96
C TRP A 597 18.91 -31.73 -13.15
#